data_AF-A0A933FYB7-F1
#
_entry.id   AF-A0A933FYB7-F1
#
_cell.length_a   1.000
_cell.length_b   1.000
_cell.length_c   1.000
_cell.angle_alpha   90.00
_cell.angle_beta   90.00
_cell.angle_gamma   90.00
#
_symmetry.space_group_name_H-M   'P 1'
#
loop_
_entity.id
_entity.type
_entity.pdbx_description
1 polymer ?
#
loop_
_entity_poly.entity_id
_entity_poly.type
_entity_poly.pdbx_seq_one_letter_code
_entity_poly.pdbx_strand_id
1 'polypeptide(L)'
;MGKVKEQSVAYSAKKKSSAQSILAKPKQATLKMLRNLRDDVTYEDIMYELYVMQKIENGMKQIMQGKTIPHDEVKKRLKKWLK
;
A
#
# COMPACT_ATOMS: atom_id res chain seq x y z
N MET A 1 -0.49 18.17 27.01
CA MET A 1 0.31 18.14 25.76
C MET A 1 1.00 16.79 25.45
N GLY A 2 0.78 15.69 26.19
CA GLY A 2 1.68 14.52 26.17
C GLY A 2 1.21 13.23 25.49
N LYS A 3 -0.07 13.05 25.11
CA LYS A 3 -0.58 11.73 24.68
C LYS A 3 -0.64 11.48 23.16
N VAL A 4 -0.49 12.52 22.32
CA VAL A 4 -0.69 12.41 20.86
C VAL A 4 0.57 11.93 20.10
N LYS A 5 1.76 12.19 20.66
CA LYS A 5 3.04 11.81 20.03
C LYS A 5 3.38 10.33 20.19
N GLU A 6 2.88 9.67 21.23
CA GLU A 6 3.23 8.29 21.56
C GLU A 6 2.46 7.28 20.68
N GLN A 7 1.21 7.61 20.32
CA GLN A 7 0.39 6.80 19.41
C GLN A 7 0.87 6.85 17.96
N SER A 8 1.43 7.99 17.52
CA SER A 8 1.92 8.18 16.15
C SER A 8 3.21 7.39 15.86
N VAL A 9 4.07 7.21 16.87
CA VAL A 9 5.28 6.37 16.76
C VAL A 9 4.92 4.88 16.76
N ALA A 10 3.97 4.44 17.59
CA ALA A 10 3.48 3.07 17.62
C ALA A 10 2.75 2.66 16.32
N TYR A 11 2.00 3.58 15.71
CA TYR A 11 1.35 3.38 14.41
C TYR A 11 2.37 3.14 13.28
N SER A 12 3.51 3.85 13.34
CA SER A 12 4.57 3.74 12.33
C SER A 12 5.42 2.48 12.48
N ALA A 13 5.56 1.94 13.70
CA ALA A 13 6.31 0.71 13.99
C ALA A 13 5.56 -0.57 13.57
N LYS A 14 4.24 -0.66 13.84
CA LYS A 14 3.41 -1.81 13.42
C LYS A 14 3.27 -1.91 11.89
N LYS A 15 3.20 -0.77 11.18
CA LYS A 15 3.07 -0.71 9.72
C LYS A 15 4.38 -0.97 8.98
N LYS A 16 5.55 -0.65 9.57
CA LYS A 16 6.87 -1.01 9.01
C LYS A 16 7.03 -2.53 8.86
N SER A 17 6.61 -3.31 9.86
CA SER A 17 6.73 -4.77 9.86
C SER A 17 5.86 -5.44 8.79
N SER A 18 4.63 -4.97 8.56
CA SER A 18 3.76 -5.50 7.50
C SER A 18 4.12 -4.99 6.10
N ALA A 19 4.61 -3.76 5.97
CA ALA A 19 5.05 -3.20 4.69
C ALA A 19 6.40 -3.78 4.22
N GLN A 20 7.31 -4.12 5.13
CA GLN A 20 8.56 -4.80 4.79
C GLN A 20 8.32 -6.21 4.21
N SER A 21 7.21 -6.86 4.56
CA SER A 21 6.79 -8.12 3.93
C SER A 21 6.44 -7.97 2.44
N ILE A 22 6.08 -6.78 1.97
CA ILE A 22 5.68 -6.52 0.57
C ILE A 22 6.89 -6.11 -0.30
N LEU A 23 8.06 -5.87 0.30
CA LEU A 23 9.33 -5.68 -0.41
C LEU A 23 10.07 -7.00 -0.70
N ALA A 24 9.40 -8.15 -0.54
CA ALA A 24 9.94 -9.43 -0.99
C ALA A 24 10.13 -9.44 -2.51
N LYS A 25 11.00 -10.31 -3.05
CA LYS A 25 11.18 -10.46 -4.50
C LYS A 25 9.81 -10.66 -5.18
N PRO A 26 9.49 -9.98 -6.29
CA PRO A 26 8.16 -10.02 -6.89
C PRO A 26 7.61 -11.45 -7.07
N LYS A 27 8.44 -12.38 -7.54
CA LYS A 27 8.11 -13.80 -7.66
C LYS A 27 7.64 -14.44 -6.35
N GLN A 28 8.33 -14.19 -5.24
CA GLN A 28 7.98 -14.77 -3.93
C GLN A 28 6.70 -14.16 -3.37
N ALA A 29 6.51 -12.85 -3.56
CA ALA A 29 5.28 -12.16 -3.18
C ALA A 29 4.07 -12.71 -3.95
N THR A 30 4.19 -12.86 -5.27
CA THR A 30 3.15 -13.47 -6.11
C THR A 30 2.84 -14.90 -5.69
N LEU A 31 3.86 -15.73 -5.44
CA LEU A 31 3.61 -17.11 -4.96
C LEU A 31 2.90 -17.16 -3.61
N LYS A 32 3.23 -16.25 -2.68
CA LYS A 32 2.53 -16.15 -1.40
C LYS A 32 1.09 -15.70 -1.57
N MET A 33 0.85 -14.73 -2.45
CA MET A 33 -0.49 -14.28 -2.81
C MET A 33 -1.33 -15.43 -3.39
N LEU A 34 -0.79 -16.17 -4.36
CA LEU A 34 -1.47 -17.32 -4.98
C LEU A 34 -1.83 -18.41 -3.97
N ARG A 35 -0.94 -18.71 -3.01
CA ARG A 35 -1.21 -19.71 -1.95
C ARG A 35 -2.35 -19.33 -1.00
N ASN A 36 -2.72 -18.05 -0.94
CA ASN A 36 -3.78 -17.55 -0.07
C ASN A 36 -5.12 -17.40 -0.80
N LEU A 37 -5.15 -17.59 -2.11
CA LEU A 37 -6.39 -17.55 -2.88
C LEU A 37 -7.21 -18.82 -2.63
N ARG A 38 -8.53 -18.70 -2.83
CA ARG A 38 -9.42 -19.86 -2.87
C ARG A 38 -9.23 -20.61 -4.19
N ASP A 39 -9.57 -21.89 -4.22
CA ASP A 39 -9.44 -22.71 -5.44
C ASP A 39 -10.43 -22.33 -6.56
N ASP A 40 -11.48 -21.58 -6.22
CA ASP A 40 -12.56 -21.18 -7.14
C ASP A 40 -12.39 -19.78 -7.75
N VAL A 41 -11.22 -19.15 -7.58
CA VAL A 41 -10.93 -17.83 -8.17
C VAL A 41 -10.76 -17.90 -9.69
N THR A 42 -11.16 -16.84 -10.36
CA THR A 42 -10.99 -16.69 -11.81
C THR A 42 -9.61 -16.12 -12.16
N TYR A 43 -9.23 -16.16 -13.44
CA TYR A 43 -8.01 -15.48 -13.90
C TYR A 43 -8.08 -13.97 -13.69
N GLU A 44 -9.28 -13.38 -13.84
CA GLU A 44 -9.55 -11.98 -13.60
C GLU A 44 -9.27 -11.58 -12.14
N ASP A 45 -9.66 -12.43 -11.18
CA ASP A 45 -9.38 -12.20 -9.76
C ASP A 45 -7.87 -12.23 -9.47
N ILE A 46 -7.16 -13.21 -10.03
CA ILE A 46 -5.69 -13.33 -9.89
C ILE A 46 -5.00 -12.08 -10.45
N MET A 47 -5.42 -11.63 -11.64
CA MET A 47 -4.87 -10.44 -12.27
C MET A 47 -5.16 -9.17 -11.46
N TYR A 48 -6.37 -9.04 -10.91
CA TYR A 48 -6.75 -7.91 -10.09
C TYR A 48 -5.90 -7.81 -8.83
N GLU A 49 -5.76 -8.90 -8.10
CA GLU A 49 -4.95 -8.96 -6.88
C GLU A 49 -3.47 -8.65 -7.15
N LEU A 50 -2.91 -9.18 -8.26
CA LEU A 50 -1.56 -8.86 -8.70
C LEU A 50 -1.40 -7.36 -9.02
N TYR A 51 -2.37 -6.77 -9.71
CA TYR A 51 -2.38 -5.36 -10.06
C TYR A 51 -2.41 -4.47 -8.81
N VAL A 52 -3.28 -4.77 -7.84
CA VAL A 52 -3.38 -4.03 -6.58
C VAL A 52 -2.07 -4.12 -5.80
N MET A 53 -1.49 -5.32 -5.68
CA MET A 53 -0.20 -5.53 -5.03
C MET A 53 0.89 -4.65 -5.66
N GLN A 54 0.99 -4.63 -6.99
CA GLN A 54 1.96 -3.79 -7.71
C GLN A 54 1.74 -2.29 -7.46
N LYS A 55 0.48 -1.82 -7.40
CA LYS A 55 0.17 -0.42 -7.11
C LYS A 55 0.59 -0.03 -5.69
N ILE A 56 0.38 -0.91 -4.71
CA ILE A 56 0.82 -0.70 -3.33
C ILE A 56 2.35 -0.60 -3.28
N GLU A 57 3.08 -1.54 -3.90
CA GLU A 57 4.54 -1.51 -3.96
C GLU A 57 5.07 -0.19 -4.56
N ASN A 58 4.47 0.24 -5.67
CA ASN A 58 4.85 1.49 -6.31
C ASN A 58 4.57 2.71 -5.42
N GLY A 59 3.42 2.73 -4.72
CA GLY A 59 3.11 3.77 -3.74
C GLY A 59 4.11 3.81 -2.59
N MET A 60 4.50 2.64 -2.07
CA MET A 60 5.52 2.53 -1.01
C MET A 60 6.88 3.05 -1.48
N LYS A 61 7.30 2.70 -2.71
CA LYS A 61 8.54 3.23 -3.31
C LYS A 61 8.48 4.75 -3.47
N GLN A 62 7.34 5.31 -3.89
CA GLN A 62 7.16 6.76 -4.00
C GLN A 62 7.27 7.46 -2.64
N ILE A 63 6.67 6.89 -1.58
CA ILE A 63 6.80 7.40 -0.22
C ILE A 63 8.27 7.39 0.24
N MET A 64 8.98 6.28 0.03
CA MET A 64 10.41 6.18 0.39
C MET A 64 11.29 7.17 -0.38
N GLN A 65 10.91 7.52 -1.61
CA GLN A 65 11.58 8.51 -2.44
C GLN A 65 11.15 9.96 -2.15
N GLY A 66 10.28 10.19 -1.16
CA GLY A 66 9.75 11.53 -0.86
C GLY A 66 8.81 12.09 -1.92
N LYS A 67 8.31 11.27 -2.85
CA LYS A 67 7.39 11.66 -3.94
C LYS A 67 5.93 11.74 -3.44
N THR A 68 5.72 12.44 -2.34
CA THR A 68 4.40 12.68 -1.74
C THR A 68 4.05 14.16 -1.79
N ILE A 69 2.77 14.49 -1.82
CA ILE A 69 2.29 15.87 -1.79
C ILE A 69 1.53 16.17 -0.49
N PRO A 70 1.49 17.43 -0.03
CA PRO A 70 0.68 17.82 1.12
C PRO A 70 -0.82 17.57 0.89
N HIS A 71 -1.55 17.32 1.98
CA HIS A 71 -2.98 17.03 1.93
C HIS A 71 -3.82 18.12 1.23
N ASP A 72 -3.49 19.39 1.44
CA ASP A 72 -4.19 20.51 0.80
C ASP A 72 -4.00 20.53 -0.72
N GLU A 73 -2.86 20.07 -1.21
CA GLU A 73 -2.61 19.93 -2.64
C GLU A 73 -3.43 18.79 -3.25
N VAL A 74 -3.58 17.67 -2.53
CA VAL A 74 -4.50 16.58 -2.92
C VAL A 74 -5.92 17.11 -3.08
N LYS A 75 -6.44 17.87 -2.10
CA LYS A 75 -7.78 18.47 -2.19
C LYS A 75 -7.95 19.34 -3.43
N LYS A 76 -6.97 20.21 -3.72
CA LYS A 76 -6.99 21.06 -4.93
C LYS A 76 -7.06 20.24 -6.21
N ARG A 77 -6.33 19.11 -6.29
CA ARG A 77 -6.34 18.22 -7.47
C ARG A 77 -7.69 17.49 -7.63
N LEU A 78 -8.27 17.00 -6.53
CA LEU A 78 -9.53 16.25 -6.55
C LEU A 78 -10.76 17.11 -6.91
N LYS A 79 -10.73 18.42 -6.63
CA LYS A 79 -11.80 19.37 -7.02
C LYS A 79 -12.13 19.35 -8.52
N LYS A 80 -11.23 18.89 -9.39
CA LYS A 80 -11.48 18.76 -10.83
C LYS A 80 -12.52 17.69 -11.18
N TRP A 81 -12.71 16.72 -10.28
CA TRP A 81 -13.51 15.52 -10.50
C TRP A 81 -14.71 15.42 -9.56
N LEU A 82 -14.59 16.02 -8.38
CA LEU A 82 -15.67 16.14 -7.40
C LEU A 82 -16.49 17.39 -7.74
N LYS A 83 -17.56 17.22 -8.52
CA LYS A 83 -18.63 18.23 -8.64
C LYS A 83 -19.54 18.16 -7.43
#